data_AF-A0A2T0FCI9-F1
#
_entry.id   AF-A0A2T0FCI9-F1
#
_cell.length_a   1.000
_cell.length_b   1.000
_cell.length_c   1.000
_cell.angle_alpha   90.00
_cell.angle_beta   90.00
_cell.angle_gamma   90.00
#
_symmetry.space_group_name_H-M   'P 1'
#
loop_
_entity.id
_entity.type
_entity.pdbx_description
1 polymer ?
#
loop_
_entity_poly.entity_id
_entity_poly.type
_entity_poly.pdbx_seq_one_letter_code
_entity_poly.pdbx_strand_id
1 'polypeptide(L)'
;MVRKTLLTNTPPIMDKYPKLDDFDGEAPEGDFLSREKAMLGEEEAAKFGDVEVESEEEFQSNYPALDTADVDETTDGVAAVNLDSAQEEFSVRSETPAANGDRYGFDLAESEFVQEWKVKHQLEVERRDKASSDRQAETRKNAEKAIDDFYTNYNTKKESAIEKVREEAAELIKQRDEGVGSGTTWDRVATLIEKIGTGAVGVKAADKKRFKELIDSLKGDANAPGAAGY
;
A
#
# COMPACT_ATOMS: atom_id res chain seq x y z
N MET A 1 -4.63 39.05 9.89
CA MET A 1 -5.36 38.06 9.07
C MET A 1 -4.39 36.93 8.74
N VAL A 2 -4.37 35.89 9.57
CA VAL A 2 -3.40 34.79 9.47
C VAL A 2 -4.04 33.67 8.66
N ARG A 3 -3.49 33.37 7.47
CA ARG A 3 -3.91 32.23 6.66
C ARG A 3 -3.27 30.97 7.24
N LYS A 4 -4.09 30.13 7.85
CA LYS A 4 -3.73 28.83 8.41
C LYS A 4 -3.50 27.86 7.24
N THR A 5 -2.25 27.49 6.99
CA THR A 5 -1.90 26.45 6.02
C THR A 5 -2.37 25.11 6.55
N LEU A 6 -3.37 24.52 5.90
CA LEU A 6 -3.79 23.15 6.16
C LEU A 6 -2.70 22.22 5.61
N LEU A 7 -1.88 21.66 6.49
CA LEU A 7 -1.04 20.52 6.19
C LEU A 7 -1.97 19.34 5.89
N THR A 8 -2.09 18.97 4.62
CA THR A 8 -2.66 17.68 4.24
C THR A 8 -1.69 16.61 4.69
N ASN A 9 -1.97 16.02 5.85
CA ASN A 9 -1.31 14.82 6.34
C ASN A 9 -1.76 13.65 5.44
N THR A 10 -1.12 13.52 4.28
CA THR A 10 -1.28 12.35 3.41
C THR A 10 -0.47 11.22 4.04
N PRO A 11 -1.11 10.15 4.57
CA PRO A 11 -0.37 9.04 5.15
C PRO A 11 0.48 8.35 4.06
N PRO A 12 1.65 7.80 4.43
CA PRO A 12 2.51 7.08 3.50
C PRO A 12 1.73 5.96 2.82
N ILE A 13 1.94 5.80 1.51
CA ILE A 13 1.29 4.80 0.63
C ILE A 13 1.48 3.35 1.16
N MET A 14 2.40 3.15 2.10
CA MET A 14 2.75 1.87 2.70
C MET A 14 1.66 1.25 3.59
N ASP A 15 0.70 2.06 4.09
CA ASP A 15 -0.46 1.56 4.85
C ASP A 15 -1.66 1.22 3.97
N LYS A 16 -1.57 1.46 2.65
CA LYS A 16 -2.66 1.18 1.69
C LYS A 16 -2.65 -0.25 1.15
N TYR A 17 -1.65 -1.04 1.51
CA TYR A 17 -1.52 -2.42 1.05
C TYR A 17 -1.42 -3.34 2.26
N PRO A 18 -2.12 -4.49 2.23
CA PRO A 18 -1.96 -5.50 3.27
C PRO A 18 -0.50 -5.96 3.31
N LYS A 19 -0.01 -6.24 4.52
CA LYS A 19 1.35 -6.75 4.72
C LYS A 19 1.42 -8.15 4.11
N LEU A 20 2.53 -8.45 3.42
CA LEU A 20 2.74 -9.75 2.76
C LEU A 20 2.66 -10.97 3.69
N ASP A 21 2.73 -10.77 5.01
CA ASP A 21 2.60 -11.83 6.01
C ASP A 21 1.14 -12.29 6.24
N ASP A 22 0.14 -11.53 5.75
CA ASP A 22 -1.30 -11.85 5.87
C ASP A 22 -1.87 -12.57 4.62
N PHE A 23 -1.03 -12.87 3.60
CA PHE A 23 -1.46 -13.58 2.39
C PHE A 23 -1.37 -15.09 2.60
N ASP A 24 -2.24 -15.60 3.46
CA ASP A 24 -2.67 -17.00 3.45
C ASP A 24 -3.41 -17.24 2.12
N GLY A 25 -3.02 -18.24 1.35
CA GLY A 25 -3.64 -18.58 0.06
C GLY A 25 -5.08 -19.07 0.14
N GLU A 26 -5.74 -18.94 1.30
CA GLU A 26 -7.17 -19.17 1.47
C GLU A 26 -7.97 -18.08 0.73
N ALA A 27 -8.78 -18.49 -0.25
CA ALA A 27 -9.70 -17.58 -0.92
C ALA A 27 -10.57 -16.92 0.16
N PRO A 28 -10.58 -15.57 0.27
CA PRO A 28 -11.30 -14.92 1.35
C PRO A 28 -12.79 -15.26 1.24
N GLU A 29 -13.31 -16.00 2.22
CA GLU A 29 -14.73 -16.33 2.30
C GLU A 29 -15.54 -15.04 2.50
N GLY A 30 -16.25 -14.62 1.46
CA GLY A 30 -17.15 -13.47 1.50
C GLY A 30 -17.40 -12.85 0.14
N ASP A 31 -18.63 -12.36 -0.06
CA ASP A 31 -19.02 -11.60 -1.24
C ASP A 31 -18.12 -10.36 -1.42
N PHE A 32 -17.75 -10.07 -2.67
CA PHE A 32 -16.83 -9.00 -3.07
C PHE A 32 -17.19 -7.66 -2.43
N LEU A 33 -18.50 -7.38 -2.30
CA LEU A 33 -19.03 -6.17 -1.68
C LEU A 33 -18.76 -6.09 -0.18
N SER A 34 -18.83 -7.20 0.54
CA SER A 34 -18.53 -7.26 1.97
C SER A 34 -17.06 -6.98 2.23
N ARG A 35 -16.18 -7.47 1.35
CA ARG A 35 -14.73 -7.21 1.40
C ARG A 35 -14.41 -5.74 1.12
N GLU A 36 -15.02 -5.16 0.09
CA GLU A 36 -14.81 -3.74 -0.24
C GLU A 36 -15.34 -2.83 0.87
N LYS A 37 -16.52 -3.13 1.43
CA LYS A 37 -17.11 -2.40 2.57
C LYS A 37 -16.22 -2.45 3.83
N ALA A 38 -15.64 -3.60 4.14
CA ALA A 38 -14.74 -3.74 5.27
C ALA A 38 -13.42 -2.96 5.07
N MET A 39 -12.89 -2.92 3.84
CA MET A 39 -11.68 -2.18 3.51
C MET A 39 -11.88 -0.65 3.45
N LEU A 40 -13.07 -0.18 3.04
CA LEU A 40 -13.36 1.25 2.93
C LEU A 40 -13.55 1.92 4.31
N GLY A 41 -13.77 1.13 5.35
CA GLY A 41 -14.06 1.61 6.70
C GLY A 41 -15.50 2.10 6.84
N GLU A 42 -16.11 1.82 8.00
CA GLU A 42 -17.54 2.04 8.28
C GLU A 42 -17.96 3.52 8.10
N GLU A 43 -17.03 4.45 8.27
CA GLU A 43 -17.25 5.91 8.13
C GLU A 43 -17.38 6.37 6.67
N GLU A 44 -16.62 5.80 5.72
CA GLU A 44 -16.78 6.12 4.28
C GLU A 44 -17.89 5.28 3.64
N ALA A 45 -18.10 4.04 4.11
CA ALA A 45 -19.22 3.22 3.68
C ALA A 45 -20.58 3.89 3.96
N ALA A 46 -20.72 4.62 5.07
CA ALA A 46 -21.93 5.39 5.38
C ALA A 46 -22.18 6.59 4.42
N LYS A 47 -21.16 7.02 3.68
CA LYS A 47 -21.22 8.15 2.75
C LYS A 47 -21.72 7.73 1.36
N PHE A 48 -21.42 6.50 0.97
CA PHE A 48 -22.08 5.79 -0.12
C PHE A 48 -23.31 5.11 0.49
N GLY A 49 -24.37 5.90 0.72
CA GLY A 49 -25.58 5.44 1.41
C GLY A 49 -26.05 4.08 0.88
N ASP A 50 -26.64 3.29 1.78
CA ASP A 50 -27.09 1.91 1.59
C ASP A 50 -27.69 1.72 0.18
N VAL A 51 -26.85 1.26 -0.76
CA VAL A 51 -27.33 0.80 -2.05
C VAL A 51 -27.87 -0.58 -1.74
N GLU A 52 -29.16 -0.63 -1.40
CA GLU A 52 -29.91 -1.86 -1.29
C GLU A 52 -29.81 -2.54 -2.66
N VAL A 53 -28.95 -3.54 -2.74
CA VAL A 53 -28.83 -4.39 -3.93
C VAL A 53 -30.14 -5.16 -3.94
N GLU A 54 -31.06 -4.75 -4.82
CA GLU A 54 -32.27 -5.53 -5.12
C GLU A 54 -31.83 -6.98 -5.31
N SER A 55 -32.48 -7.89 -4.58
CA SER A 55 -32.18 -9.31 -4.68
C SER A 55 -32.24 -9.75 -6.15
N GLU A 56 -31.44 -10.73 -6.53
CA GLU A 56 -31.44 -11.30 -7.90
C GLU A 56 -32.87 -11.64 -8.36
N GLU A 57 -33.74 -12.01 -7.42
CA GLU A 57 -35.17 -12.30 -7.61
C GLU A 57 -36.01 -11.07 -7.99
N GLU A 58 -35.74 -9.89 -7.41
CA GLU A 58 -36.38 -8.62 -7.78
C GLU A 58 -35.85 -8.08 -9.11
N PHE A 59 -34.54 -8.23 -9.37
CA PHE A 59 -33.94 -7.89 -10.65
C PHE A 59 -34.55 -8.72 -11.79
N GLN A 60 -34.67 -10.04 -11.61
CA GLN A 60 -35.30 -10.92 -12.61
C GLN A 60 -36.78 -10.61 -12.84
N SER A 61 -37.49 -10.11 -11.83
CA SER A 61 -38.90 -9.73 -11.94
C SER A 61 -39.12 -8.45 -12.76
N ASN A 62 -38.12 -7.57 -12.83
CA ASN A 62 -38.16 -6.29 -13.55
C ASN A 62 -37.84 -6.40 -15.05
N TYR A 63 -37.40 -7.57 -15.52
CA TYR A 63 -37.13 -7.84 -16.93
C TYR A 63 -38.02 -8.97 -17.48
N PRO A 64 -38.43 -8.94 -18.76
CA PRO A 64 -39.14 -10.06 -19.36
C PRO A 64 -38.26 -11.31 -19.38
N ALA A 65 -38.74 -12.41 -18.81
CA ALA A 65 -38.00 -13.67 -18.79
C ALA A 65 -37.67 -14.14 -20.22
N LEU A 66 -36.37 -14.23 -20.52
CA LEU A 66 -35.88 -14.91 -21.72
C LEU A 66 -35.72 -16.39 -21.35
N ASP A 67 -36.31 -17.27 -22.15
CA ASP A 67 -36.26 -18.72 -21.97
C ASP A 67 -34.81 -19.21 -22.21
N THR A 68 -33.99 -19.21 -21.17
CA THR A 68 -32.62 -19.73 -21.22
C THR A 68 -32.68 -21.24 -21.07
N ALA A 69 -32.71 -21.95 -22.21
CA ALA A 69 -32.44 -23.37 -22.23
C ALA A 69 -31.03 -23.62 -21.67
N ASP A 70 -30.98 -24.38 -20.56
CA ASP A 70 -29.86 -25.07 -19.94
C ASP A 70 -28.45 -24.59 -20.33
N VAL A 71 -27.87 -23.69 -19.52
CA VAL A 71 -26.41 -23.59 -19.41
C VAL A 71 -26.03 -24.16 -18.05
N ASP A 72 -25.59 -25.42 -18.10
CA ASP A 72 -25.10 -26.21 -16.99
C ASP A 72 -23.88 -25.54 -16.33
N GLU A 73 -23.95 -25.46 -15.00
CA GLU A 73 -22.95 -24.91 -14.10
C GLU A 73 -21.85 -25.96 -13.90
N THR A 74 -20.82 -25.94 -14.75
CA THR A 74 -19.55 -26.63 -14.42
C THR A 74 -18.33 -25.81 -14.77
N THR A 75 -17.44 -25.81 -13.80
CA THR A 75 -16.20 -25.06 -13.66
C THR A 75 -15.12 -25.46 -14.65
N ASP A 76 -14.22 -24.49 -14.88
CA ASP A 76 -12.80 -24.63 -15.20
C ASP A 76 -12.35 -24.59 -16.67
N GLY A 77 -11.48 -23.62 -16.97
CA GLY A 77 -10.38 -23.72 -17.93
C GLY A 77 -10.69 -23.89 -19.43
N VAL A 78 -10.49 -22.80 -20.18
CA VAL A 78 -10.02 -22.74 -21.58
C VAL A 78 -10.59 -23.76 -22.59
N ALA A 79 -11.47 -23.30 -23.49
CA ALA A 79 -11.75 -24.04 -24.73
C ALA A 79 -11.74 -23.12 -25.94
N ALA A 80 -10.71 -23.32 -26.75
CA ALA A 80 -10.59 -22.88 -28.12
C ALA A 80 -11.87 -23.19 -28.91
N VAL A 81 -12.29 -22.22 -29.72
CA VAL A 81 -13.29 -22.41 -30.77
C VAL A 81 -12.80 -23.48 -31.75
N ASN A 82 -13.28 -24.71 -31.57
CA ASN A 82 -13.20 -25.77 -32.57
C ASN A 82 -14.20 -25.44 -33.69
N LEU A 83 -13.65 -25.04 -34.84
CA LEU A 83 -14.34 -24.95 -36.10
C LEU A 83 -14.19 -26.30 -36.81
N ASP A 84 -15.20 -27.17 -36.73
CA ASP A 84 -15.39 -28.21 -37.75
C ASP A 84 -16.87 -28.60 -37.92
N SER A 85 -17.37 -28.24 -39.10
CA SER A 85 -18.30 -28.96 -39.99
C SER A 85 -19.57 -29.64 -39.46
N ALA A 86 -20.68 -29.12 -40.01
CA ALA A 86 -21.84 -29.84 -40.57
C ALA A 86 -23.18 -29.67 -39.85
N GLN A 87 -23.95 -28.71 -40.41
CA GLN A 87 -25.40 -28.71 -40.66
C GLN A 87 -26.32 -29.25 -39.56
N GLU A 88 -27.12 -28.38 -38.95
CA GLU A 88 -28.57 -28.24 -39.24
C GLU A 88 -29.06 -26.87 -38.72
N GLU A 89 -30.17 -26.42 -39.30
CA GLU A 89 -30.67 -25.05 -39.31
C GLU A 89 -31.10 -24.55 -37.92
N PHE A 90 -30.44 -23.50 -37.41
CA PHE A 90 -31.04 -22.63 -36.41
C PHE A 90 -30.73 -21.16 -36.73
N SER A 91 -31.69 -20.51 -37.40
CA SER A 91 -31.64 -19.08 -37.74
C SER A 91 -31.86 -18.26 -36.48
N VAL A 92 -30.78 -17.88 -35.80
CA VAL A 92 -30.80 -16.83 -34.78
C VAL A 92 -30.91 -15.50 -35.51
N ARG A 93 -32.13 -14.96 -35.56
CA ARG A 93 -32.44 -13.58 -35.93
C ARG A 93 -31.79 -12.66 -34.90
N SER A 94 -30.50 -12.40 -35.09
CA SER A 94 -29.80 -11.28 -34.48
C SER A 94 -30.12 -10.04 -35.30
N GLU A 95 -30.98 -9.17 -34.78
CA GLU A 95 -31.11 -7.80 -35.27
C GLU A 95 -29.88 -7.00 -34.86
N THR A 96 -28.73 -7.42 -35.37
CA THR A 96 -27.66 -6.48 -35.66
C THR A 96 -28.19 -5.58 -36.78
N PRO A 97 -28.02 -4.25 -36.74
CA PRO A 97 -27.99 -3.49 -37.98
C PRO A 97 -26.70 -3.88 -38.68
N ALA A 98 -26.67 -5.10 -39.22
CA ALA A 98 -25.77 -5.50 -40.27
C ALA A 98 -25.82 -4.40 -41.32
N ALA A 99 -24.64 -3.91 -41.69
CA ALA A 99 -24.42 -2.93 -42.73
C ALA A 99 -25.17 -3.34 -44.02
N ASN A 100 -26.44 -2.95 -44.12
CA ASN A 100 -27.17 -2.87 -45.36
C ASN A 100 -26.72 -1.58 -46.03
N GLY A 101 -25.53 -1.63 -46.61
CA GLY A 101 -24.95 -0.52 -47.36
C GLY A 101 -25.74 -0.14 -48.61
N ASP A 102 -26.73 -0.94 -49.05
CA ASP A 102 -27.41 -0.72 -50.35
C ASP A 102 -28.91 -1.05 -50.31
N ARG A 103 -29.68 -0.45 -49.39
CA ARG A 103 -31.17 -0.55 -49.44
C ARG A 103 -31.92 0.77 -49.63
N TYR A 104 -31.21 1.89 -49.64
CA TYR A 104 -31.71 3.14 -50.22
C TYR A 104 -30.56 3.77 -50.98
N GLY A 105 -30.58 3.63 -52.31
CA GLY A 105 -29.67 4.33 -53.22
C GLY A 105 -29.94 5.83 -53.22
N PHE A 106 -29.64 6.48 -52.10
CA PHE A 106 -29.38 7.91 -52.07
C PHE A 106 -27.87 8.09 -52.01
N ASP A 107 -27.27 8.14 -53.19
CA ASP A 107 -25.95 8.73 -53.41
C ASP A 107 -26.07 10.27 -53.26
N LEU A 108 -26.52 10.71 -52.09
CA LEU A 108 -26.45 12.09 -51.69
C LEU A 108 -25.13 12.20 -50.95
N ALA A 109 -24.17 12.91 -51.55
CA ALA A 109 -23.02 13.46 -50.86
C ALA A 109 -23.44 13.78 -49.41
N GLU A 110 -22.79 13.15 -48.42
CA GLU A 110 -23.19 13.21 -47.02
C GLU A 110 -23.68 14.62 -46.68
N SER A 111 -24.92 14.73 -46.18
CA SER A 111 -25.52 16.03 -45.85
C SER A 111 -24.51 16.89 -45.09
N GLU A 112 -24.37 18.17 -45.47
CA GLU A 112 -23.40 19.10 -44.88
C GLU A 112 -23.45 19.09 -43.34
N PHE A 113 -24.65 18.90 -42.77
CA PHE A 113 -24.85 18.77 -41.33
C PHE A 113 -24.13 17.55 -40.71
N VAL A 114 -24.16 16.39 -41.38
CA VAL A 114 -23.48 15.17 -40.93
C VAL A 114 -21.97 15.34 -41.02
N GLN A 115 -21.47 16.02 -42.07
CA GLN A 115 -20.05 16.33 -42.19
C GLN A 115 -19.58 17.29 -41.09
N GLU A 116 -20.32 18.36 -40.83
CA GLU A 116 -20.03 19.29 -39.73
C GLU A 116 -20.06 18.61 -38.37
N TRP A 117 -21.02 17.71 -38.15
CA TRP A 117 -21.12 16.94 -36.91
C TRP A 117 -19.92 16.02 -36.72
N LYS A 118 -19.50 15.28 -37.75
CA LYS A 118 -18.30 14.43 -37.70
C LYS A 118 -17.05 15.24 -37.35
N VAL A 119 -16.88 16.42 -37.97
CA VAL A 119 -15.73 17.30 -37.69
C VAL A 119 -15.77 17.80 -36.24
N LYS A 120 -16.92 18.26 -35.75
CA LYS A 120 -17.07 18.70 -34.34
C LYS A 120 -16.81 17.58 -33.34
N HIS A 121 -17.36 16.40 -33.61
CA HIS A 121 -17.16 15.22 -32.78
C HIS A 121 -15.68 14.79 -32.77
N GLN A 122 -15.04 14.73 -33.94
CA GLN A 122 -13.64 14.36 -34.05
C GLN A 122 -12.73 15.32 -33.27
N LEU A 123 -13.02 16.63 -33.35
CA LEU A 123 -12.29 17.64 -32.58
C LEU A 123 -12.50 17.46 -31.07
N GLU A 124 -13.71 17.15 -30.63
CA GLU A 124 -13.98 16.88 -29.21
C GLU A 124 -13.27 15.63 -28.70
N VAL A 125 -13.28 14.54 -29.49
CA VAL A 125 -12.55 13.31 -29.20
C VAL A 125 -11.05 13.59 -29.11
N GLU A 126 -10.47 14.28 -30.10
CA GLU A 126 -9.05 14.64 -30.09
C GLU A 126 -8.68 15.48 -28.86
N ARG A 127 -9.54 16.43 -28.47
CA ARG A 127 -9.34 17.23 -27.25
C ARG A 127 -9.35 16.35 -26.00
N ARG A 128 -10.26 15.38 -25.91
CA ARG A 128 -10.35 14.45 -24.78
C ARG A 128 -9.15 13.50 -24.74
N ASP A 129 -8.75 12.98 -25.89
CA ASP A 129 -7.62 12.06 -26.02
C ASP A 129 -6.32 12.75 -25.66
N LYS A 130 -6.12 14.00 -26.09
CA LYS A 130 -4.99 14.82 -25.67
C LYS A 130 -4.97 15.02 -24.16
N ALA A 131 -6.09 15.40 -23.56
CA ALA A 131 -6.17 15.57 -22.10
C ALA A 131 -5.92 14.26 -21.34
N SER A 132 -6.37 13.12 -21.86
CA SER A 132 -6.10 11.78 -21.29
C SER A 132 -4.61 11.42 -21.40
N SER A 133 -4.01 11.63 -22.57
CA SER A 133 -2.59 11.39 -22.83
C SER A 133 -1.70 12.25 -21.93
N ASP A 134 -2.03 13.54 -21.78
CA ASP A 134 -1.31 14.46 -20.91
C ASP A 134 -1.37 13.99 -19.44
N ARG A 135 -2.54 13.59 -18.94
CA ARG A 135 -2.70 13.03 -17.57
C ARG A 135 -1.90 11.74 -17.38
N GLN A 136 -1.89 10.86 -18.38
CA GLN A 136 -1.09 9.64 -18.31
C GLN A 136 0.41 9.95 -18.30
N ALA A 137 0.86 10.91 -19.11
CA ALA A 137 2.25 11.35 -19.13
C ALA A 137 2.67 11.99 -17.80
N GLU A 138 1.82 12.83 -17.20
CA GLU A 138 2.04 13.40 -15.87
C GLU A 138 2.11 12.33 -14.80
N THR A 139 1.21 11.33 -14.86
CA THR A 139 1.21 10.21 -13.90
C THR A 139 2.50 9.38 -14.01
N ARG A 140 2.93 9.07 -15.24
CA ARG A 140 4.22 8.38 -15.48
C ARG A 140 5.40 9.18 -14.94
N LYS A 141 5.46 10.47 -15.25
CA LYS A 141 6.53 11.37 -14.76
C LYS A 141 6.54 11.48 -13.24
N ASN A 142 5.37 11.53 -12.60
CA ASN A 142 5.27 11.56 -11.15
C ASN A 142 5.70 10.22 -10.53
N ALA A 143 5.38 9.09 -11.17
CA ALA A 143 5.85 7.78 -10.74
C ALA A 143 7.38 7.66 -10.86
N GLU A 144 7.98 8.10 -11.97
CA GLU A 144 9.44 8.14 -12.16
C GLU A 144 10.12 8.97 -11.06
N LYS A 145 9.61 10.19 -10.80
CA LYS A 145 10.12 11.04 -9.71
C LYS A 145 9.97 10.38 -8.33
N ALA A 146 8.84 9.73 -8.07
CA ALA A 146 8.62 9.06 -6.79
C ALA A 146 9.62 7.92 -6.57
N ILE A 147 10.02 7.22 -7.65
CA ILE A 147 11.06 6.19 -7.60
C ILE A 147 12.42 6.83 -7.28
N ASP A 148 12.79 7.90 -7.98
CA ASP A 148 14.05 8.61 -7.73
C ASP A 148 14.10 9.18 -6.29
N ASP A 149 13.01 9.80 -5.83
CA ASP A 149 12.86 10.32 -4.47
C ASP A 149 12.95 9.20 -3.42
N PHE A 150 12.42 8.01 -3.70
CA PHE A 150 12.54 6.86 -2.81
C PHE A 150 13.99 6.44 -2.64
N TYR A 151 14.74 6.27 -3.73
CA TYR A 151 16.14 5.83 -3.65
C TYR A 151 17.06 6.88 -3.04
N THR A 152 16.86 8.16 -3.35
CA THR A 152 17.63 9.24 -2.73
C THR A 152 17.37 9.29 -1.23
N ASN A 153 16.11 9.30 -0.80
CA ASN A 153 15.75 9.32 0.62
C ASN A 153 16.22 8.07 1.37
N TYR A 154 16.07 6.88 0.77
CA TYR A 154 16.57 5.63 1.36
C TYR A 154 18.08 5.67 1.56
N ASN A 155 18.84 6.08 0.54
CA ASN A 155 20.30 6.18 0.64
C ASN A 155 20.72 7.23 1.67
N THR A 156 20.07 8.40 1.71
CA THR A 156 20.33 9.41 2.75
C THR A 156 20.03 8.91 4.14
N LYS A 157 18.91 8.19 4.34
CA LYS A 157 18.57 7.59 5.65
C LYS A 157 19.56 6.50 6.04
N LYS A 158 19.95 5.65 5.10
CA LYS A 158 20.96 4.61 5.31
C LYS A 158 22.30 5.24 5.73
N GLU A 159 22.77 6.24 5.00
CA GLU A 159 24.04 6.89 5.32
C GLU A 159 23.96 7.63 6.66
N SER A 160 22.86 8.31 6.96
CA SER A 160 22.65 8.93 8.26
C SER A 160 22.61 7.91 9.40
N ALA A 161 22.02 6.74 9.19
CA ALA A 161 22.00 5.68 10.18
C ALA A 161 23.40 5.07 10.40
N ILE A 162 24.15 4.85 9.32
CA ILE A 162 25.55 4.39 9.40
C ILE A 162 26.40 5.42 10.13
N GLU A 163 26.24 6.71 9.83
CA GLU A 163 26.99 7.77 10.49
C GLU A 163 26.66 7.86 11.98
N LYS A 164 25.38 7.77 12.35
CA LYS A 164 24.99 7.67 13.77
C LYS A 164 25.63 6.48 14.48
N VAL A 165 25.62 5.31 13.85
CA VAL A 165 26.26 4.11 14.43
C VAL A 165 27.77 4.30 14.55
N ARG A 166 28.41 5.00 13.60
CA ARG A 166 29.85 5.33 13.68
C ARG A 166 30.14 6.34 14.79
N GLU A 167 29.33 7.38 14.93
CA GLU A 167 29.42 8.37 16.00
C GLU A 167 29.23 7.70 17.37
N GLU A 168 28.17 6.91 17.54
CA GLU A 168 27.91 6.14 18.76
C GLU A 168 29.04 5.16 19.07
N ALA A 169 29.58 4.45 18.07
CA ALA A 169 30.72 3.58 18.26
C ALA A 169 31.98 4.34 18.69
N ALA A 170 32.25 5.50 18.09
CA ALA A 170 33.36 6.37 18.48
C ALA A 170 33.19 6.92 19.90
N GLU A 171 31.98 7.30 20.29
CA GLU A 171 31.65 7.71 21.65
C GLU A 171 31.81 6.56 22.66
N LEU A 172 31.39 5.35 22.32
CA LEU A 172 31.58 4.17 23.18
C LEU A 172 33.05 3.84 23.37
N ILE A 173 33.86 3.92 22.31
CA ILE A 173 35.32 3.74 22.40
C ILE A 173 35.93 4.83 23.28
N LYS A 174 35.54 6.10 23.09
CA LYS A 174 36.03 7.20 23.92
C LYS A 174 35.64 7.03 25.39
N GLN A 175 34.39 6.67 25.68
CA GLN A 175 33.92 6.38 27.06
C GLN A 175 34.66 5.19 27.67
N ARG A 176 34.98 4.17 26.87
CA ARG A 176 35.83 3.04 27.30
C ARG A 176 37.24 3.52 27.64
N ASP A 177 37.85 4.34 26.78
CA ASP A 177 39.24 4.81 26.94
C ASP A 177 39.38 5.71 28.17
N GLU A 178 38.47 6.67 28.33
CA GLU A 178 38.41 7.56 29.49
C GLU A 178 38.08 6.78 30.78
N GLY A 179 37.21 5.78 30.70
CA GLY A 179 36.88 4.89 31.82
C GLY A 179 38.01 3.93 32.21
N VAL A 180 38.84 3.50 31.27
CA VAL A 180 40.04 2.68 31.53
C VAL A 180 41.19 3.53 32.09
N GLY A 181 41.25 4.82 31.75
CA GLY A 181 42.27 5.75 32.25
C GLY A 181 41.99 6.38 33.62
N SER A 182 40.75 6.34 34.12
CA SER A 182 40.35 7.04 35.36
C SER A 182 39.76 6.12 36.44
N GLY A 183 40.32 6.19 37.65
CA GLY A 183 39.76 5.54 38.85
C GLY A 183 40.16 4.07 39.08
N THR A 184 39.67 3.51 40.19
CA THR A 184 39.87 2.09 40.55
C THR A 184 38.91 1.21 39.74
N THR A 185 39.18 -0.10 39.67
CA THR A 185 38.27 -1.05 39.00
C THR A 185 36.82 -0.94 39.52
N TRP A 186 36.64 -0.60 40.79
CA TRP A 186 35.33 -0.42 41.43
C TRP A 186 34.60 0.86 40.99
N ASP A 187 35.31 1.95 40.67
CA ASP A 187 34.72 3.14 40.04
C ASP A 187 34.08 2.79 38.68
N ARG A 188 34.74 1.94 37.89
CA ARG A 188 34.22 1.47 36.60
C ARG A 188 32.98 0.59 36.77
N VAL A 189 33.01 -0.33 37.72
CA VAL A 189 31.87 -1.21 38.03
C VAL A 189 30.66 -0.40 38.51
N ALA A 190 30.87 0.62 39.35
CA ALA A 190 29.80 1.51 39.82
C ALA A 190 29.10 2.24 38.66
N THR A 191 29.85 2.84 37.74
CA THR A 191 29.28 3.54 36.57
C THR A 191 28.55 2.60 35.61
N LEU A 192 29.04 1.38 35.40
CA LEU A 192 28.35 0.37 34.60
C LEU A 192 27.03 -0.08 35.25
N ILE A 193 27.02 -0.30 36.57
CA ILE A 193 25.81 -0.69 37.30
C ILE A 193 24.76 0.43 37.27
N GLU A 194 25.18 1.70 37.31
CA GLU A 194 24.28 2.85 37.18
C GLU A 194 23.65 2.91 35.78
N LYS A 195 24.45 2.70 34.72
CA LYS A 195 23.97 2.59 33.33
C LYS A 195 23.02 1.40 33.12
N ILE A 196 23.28 0.25 33.76
CA ILE A 196 22.42 -0.96 33.66
C ILE A 196 21.15 -0.82 34.51
N GLY A 197 21.26 -0.17 35.66
CA GLY A 197 20.17 -0.01 36.63
C GLY A 197 19.02 0.88 36.17
N THR A 198 19.23 1.69 35.13
CA THR A 198 18.22 2.58 34.54
C THR A 198 17.41 1.92 33.41
N GLY A 199 17.88 0.79 32.83
CA GLY A 199 17.22 0.13 31.69
C GLY A 199 16.55 -1.22 31.98
N ALA A 200 16.79 -1.84 33.14
CA ALA A 200 16.30 -3.19 33.44
C ALA A 200 14.89 -3.16 34.08
N VAL A 201 13.85 -2.93 33.26
CA VAL A 201 12.43 -2.93 33.68
C VAL A 201 11.85 -4.35 33.93
N GLY A 202 12.58 -5.43 33.61
CA GLY A 202 11.99 -6.79 33.57
C GLY A 202 12.41 -7.79 34.66
N VAL A 203 13.45 -7.53 35.46
CA VAL A 203 13.93 -8.52 36.44
C VAL A 203 13.32 -8.19 37.79
N LYS A 204 12.42 -9.06 38.27
CA LYS A 204 11.81 -9.06 39.63
C LYS A 204 12.80 -8.46 40.63
N ALA A 205 12.35 -7.40 41.31
CA ALA A 205 13.11 -6.56 42.22
C ALA A 205 13.82 -7.36 43.33
N ALA A 206 14.98 -7.93 43.01
CA ALA A 206 15.95 -8.32 44.03
C ALA A 206 16.47 -7.02 44.65
N ASP A 207 16.55 -6.95 45.98
CA ASP A 207 17.02 -5.77 46.71
C ASP A 207 18.51 -5.50 46.43
N LYS A 208 18.79 -4.83 45.30
CA LYS A 208 20.14 -4.41 44.90
C LYS A 208 20.69 -3.27 45.77
N LYS A 209 19.94 -2.79 46.77
CA LYS A 209 20.36 -1.71 47.68
C LYS A 209 21.64 -2.08 48.44
N ARG A 210 21.71 -3.28 49.01
CA ARG A 210 22.91 -3.76 49.74
C ARG A 210 24.11 -3.92 48.82
N PHE A 211 23.88 -4.35 47.58
CA PHE A 211 24.92 -4.45 46.58
C PHE A 211 25.42 -3.07 46.14
N LYS A 212 24.53 -2.09 45.96
CA LYS A 212 24.92 -0.70 45.70
C LYS A 212 25.72 -0.10 46.86
N GLU A 213 25.26 -0.27 48.09
CA GLU A 213 25.99 0.18 49.30
C GLU A 213 27.40 -0.42 49.39
N LEU A 214 27.56 -1.71 49.04
CA LEU A 214 28.86 -2.37 48.99
C LEU A 214 29.76 -1.77 47.90
N ILE A 215 29.23 -1.57 46.69
CA ILE A 215 29.98 -0.97 45.58
C ILE A 215 30.39 0.47 45.91
N ASP A 216 29.49 1.25 46.52
CA ASP A 216 29.78 2.61 46.97
C ASP A 216 30.88 2.65 48.04
N SER A 217 30.98 1.63 48.89
CA SER A 217 32.05 1.50 49.89
C SER A 217 33.42 1.12 49.30
N LEU A 218 33.43 0.41 48.16
CA LEU A 218 34.65 -0.04 47.48
C LEU A 218 35.14 0.99 46.44
N LYS A 219 34.26 1.89 46.04
CA LYS A 219 34.52 2.98 45.11
C LYS A 219 35.55 3.95 45.72
N GLY A 220 36.64 4.21 45.01
CA GLY A 220 37.72 5.11 45.48
C GLY A 220 38.68 4.54 46.53
N ASP A 221 38.48 3.32 47.04
CA ASP A 221 39.45 2.66 47.94
C ASP A 221 40.58 2.00 47.12
N ALA A 222 41.81 2.46 47.33
CA ALA A 222 43.01 1.93 46.68
C ALA A 222 43.46 0.57 47.23
N ASN A 223 43.04 0.19 48.45
CA ASN A 223 43.33 -1.11 49.07
C ASN A 223 42.24 -2.15 48.83
N ALA A 224 41.15 -1.78 48.16
CA ALA A 224 40.10 -2.72 47.83
C ALA A 224 40.65 -3.84 46.92
N PRO A 225 40.20 -5.09 47.09
CA PRO A 225 40.67 -6.21 46.28
C PRO A 225 40.39 -5.95 44.81
N GLY A 226 41.42 -6.06 43.97
CA GLY A 226 41.33 -5.80 42.52
C GLY A 226 41.29 -4.33 42.11
N ALA A 227 41.49 -3.38 43.04
CA ALA A 227 41.45 -1.94 42.74
C ALA A 227 42.58 -1.45 41.82
N ALA A 228 43.77 -2.07 41.90
CA ALA A 228 44.96 -1.68 41.14
C ALA A 228 45.05 -2.27 39.72
N GLY A 229 44.09 -3.11 39.31
CA GLY A 229 44.17 -3.85 38.05
C GLY A 229 45.20 -5.00 38.07
N TYR A 230 45.01 -5.98 37.19
CA TYR A 230 46.04 -6.96 36.82
C TYR A 230 46.62 -6.60 35.46
#